data_AF-A0A161RCQ9-F1
#
_entry.id   AF-A0A161RCQ9-F1
#
_cell.length_a   1.000
_cell.length_b   1.000
_cell.length_c   1.000
_cell.angle_alpha   90.00
_cell.angle_beta   90.00
_cell.angle_gamma   90.00
#
_symmetry.space_group_name_H-M   'P 1'
#
loop_
_entity.id
_entity.type
_entity.pdbx_description
1 polymer ?
#
loop_
_entity_poly.entity_id
_entity_poly.type
_entity_poly.pdbx_seq_one_letter_code
_entity_poly.pdbx_strand_id
1 'polypeptide(L)'
;MNIISNPRVGLIFFIPGLGETLRINGRAYITNDEEILQEMQVNGRNPLLGIVVEIEECYIHCAKAFIRSKMWDPESWLNKKELPSAAKMLLEHAKVNALEEDVARSLEESYTKRLY
;
A
#
# COMPACT_ATOMS: atom_id res chain seq x y z
N MET A 1 -12.07 -10.10 -10.33
CA MET A 1 -12.57 -8.84 -10.93
C MET A 1 -11.49 -7.80 -10.76
N ASN A 2 -11.11 -7.11 -11.84
CA ASN A 2 -10.04 -6.10 -11.87
C ASN A 2 -10.46 -4.89 -12.70
N ILE A 3 -9.60 -3.87 -12.78
CA ILE A 3 -9.89 -2.60 -13.50
C ILE A 3 -10.19 -2.75 -15.00
N ILE A 4 -9.69 -3.82 -15.64
CA ILE A 4 -9.98 -4.12 -17.06
C ILE A 4 -11.43 -4.58 -17.22
N SER A 5 -11.90 -5.44 -16.31
CA SER A 5 -13.26 -5.98 -16.32
C SER A 5 -14.31 -5.04 -15.68
N ASN A 6 -13.90 -4.19 -14.74
CA ASN A 6 -14.74 -3.22 -14.07
C ASN A 6 -13.89 -2.01 -13.66
N PRO A 7 -14.08 -0.84 -14.29
CA PRO A 7 -13.21 0.31 -14.07
C PRO A 7 -13.44 0.99 -12.71
N ARG A 8 -14.50 0.65 -11.97
CA ARG A 8 -14.81 1.34 -10.71
C ARG A 8 -13.77 1.08 -9.63
N VAL A 9 -13.17 2.15 -9.11
CA VAL A 9 -12.15 2.13 -8.05
C VAL A 9 -12.49 3.11 -6.94
N GLY A 10 -11.97 2.83 -5.74
CA GLY A 10 -11.97 3.74 -4.61
C GLY A 10 -10.56 3.86 -4.04
N LEU A 11 -10.11 5.08 -3.79
CA LEU A 11 -8.84 5.39 -3.16
C LEU A 11 -9.11 6.04 -1.80
N ILE A 12 -8.30 5.68 -0.81
CA ILE A 12 -8.28 6.33 0.50
C ILE A 12 -6.84 6.75 0.82
N PHE A 13 -6.66 8.00 1.21
CA PHE A 13 -5.36 8.55 1.55
C PHE A 13 -5.25 8.72 3.06
N PHE A 14 -4.16 8.19 3.61
CA PHE A 14 -3.76 8.32 5.00
C PHE A 14 -2.45 9.09 5.05
N ILE A 15 -2.44 10.23 5.72
CA ILE A 15 -1.22 11.02 5.93
C ILE A 15 -0.82 10.87 7.39
N PRO A 16 0.38 10.36 7.71
CA PRO A 16 0.83 10.24 9.09
C PRO A 16 0.68 11.57 9.86
N GLY A 17 0.00 11.53 11.00
CA GLY A 17 -0.29 12.71 11.82
C GLY A 17 -1.57 13.48 11.45
N LEU A 18 -2.16 13.25 10.27
CA LEU A 18 -3.45 13.82 9.89
C LEU A 18 -4.58 12.84 10.24
N GLY A 19 -5.53 13.27 11.07
CA GLY A 19 -6.63 12.41 11.51
C GLY A 19 -7.67 12.15 10.42
N GLU A 20 -7.96 13.16 9.61
CA GLU A 20 -8.89 13.10 8.49
C GLU A 20 -8.31 12.29 7.33
N THR A 21 -9.19 11.66 6.54
CA THR A 21 -8.80 10.89 5.37
C THR A 21 -9.47 11.46 4.13
N LEU A 22 -8.74 11.56 3.02
CA LEU A 22 -9.32 11.89 1.71
C LEU A 22 -9.80 10.61 1.04
N ARG A 23 -11.06 10.59 0.60
CA ARG A 23 -11.62 9.49 -0.18
C ARG A 23 -11.94 9.98 -1.59
N ILE A 24 -11.52 9.19 -2.57
CA ILE A 24 -11.81 9.39 -3.98
C ILE A 24 -12.53 8.15 -4.49
N ASN A 25 -13.67 8.33 -5.16
CA ASN A 25 -14.32 7.27 -5.93
C ASN A 25 -14.30 7.68 -7.41
N GLY A 26 -14.12 6.72 -8.30
CA GLY A 26 -14.03 7.03 -9.72
C GLY A 26 -13.82 5.82 -10.63
N ARG A 27 -13.32 6.10 -11.83
CA ARG A 27 -13.05 5.10 -12.87
C ARG A 27 -11.58 5.06 -13.22
N ALA A 28 -11.02 3.87 -13.29
CA ALA A 28 -9.64 3.63 -13.63
C ALA A 28 -9.50 3.06 -15.05
N TYR A 29 -8.45 3.48 -15.74
CA TYR A 29 -7.99 2.89 -16.99
C TYR A 29 -6.46 2.84 -17.05
N ILE A 30 -5.93 1.98 -17.93
CA ILE A 30 -4.48 1.83 -18.13
C ILE A 30 -4.03 2.82 -19.20
N THR A 31 -2.91 3.50 -18.97
CA THR A 31 -2.26 4.39 -19.94
C THR A 31 -0.82 3.95 -20.22
N ASN A 32 -0.34 4.21 -21.43
CA ASN A 32 1.06 4.13 -21.83
C ASN A 32 1.59 5.49 -22.34
N ASP A 33 0.91 6.58 -21.96
CA ASP A 33 1.28 7.95 -22.33
C ASP A 33 2.64 8.34 -21.75
N GLU A 34 3.61 8.61 -22.63
CA GLU A 34 4.99 8.88 -22.22
C GLU A 34 5.15 10.15 -21.38
N GLU A 35 4.33 11.18 -21.61
CA GLU A 35 4.41 12.44 -20.85
C GLU A 35 3.97 12.22 -19.40
N ILE A 36 2.87 11.48 -19.21
CA ILE A 36 2.39 11.11 -17.87
C ILE A 36 3.40 10.20 -17.17
N LEU A 37 3.95 9.21 -17.88
CA LEU A 37 4.86 8.23 -17.29
C LEU A 37 6.23 8.80 -16.91
N GLN A 38 6.67 9.89 -17.54
CA GLN A 38 7.89 10.61 -17.16
C GLN A 38 7.82 11.17 -15.74
N GLU A 39 6.66 11.65 -15.29
CA GLU A 39 6.48 12.15 -13.92
C GLU A 39 6.58 11.04 -12.86
N MET A 40 6.46 9.78 -13.27
CA MET A 40 6.50 8.59 -12.39
C MET A 40 7.85 7.88 -12.43
N GLN A 41 8.89 8.52 -12.97
CA GLN A 41 10.21 7.93 -13.13
C GLN A 41 10.85 7.58 -11.78
N VAL A 42 11.42 6.37 -11.69
CA VAL A 42 12.26 5.94 -10.56
C VAL A 42 13.60 5.49 -11.10
N ASN A 43 14.70 6.01 -10.54
CA ASN A 43 16.07 5.66 -10.93
C ASN A 43 16.34 5.77 -12.45
N GLY A 44 15.79 6.82 -13.09
CA GLY A 44 15.99 7.05 -14.53
C GLY A 44 15.17 6.13 -15.43
N ARG A 45 14.24 5.33 -14.89
CA ARG A 45 13.40 4.40 -15.65
C ARG A 45 11.93 4.77 -15.53
N ASN A 46 11.28 4.95 -16.67
CA ASN A 46 9.84 5.17 -16.72
C ASN A 46 9.11 3.83 -16.54
N PRO A 47 7.96 3.81 -15.84
CA PRO A 47 7.11 2.64 -15.80
C PRO A 47 6.59 2.28 -17.20
N LEU A 48 6.31 1.00 -17.45
CA LEU A 48 5.76 0.53 -18.75
C LEU A 48 4.31 0.98 -18.97
N LEU A 49 3.55 1.09 -17.88
CA LEU A 49 2.13 1.42 -17.87
C LEU A 49 1.82 2.23 -16.61
N GLY A 50 0.83 3.10 -16.71
CA GLY A 50 0.24 3.85 -15.60
C GLY A 50 -1.23 3.49 -15.43
N ILE A 51 -1.79 3.81 -14.27
CA ILE A 51 -3.22 3.75 -14.02
C ILE A 51 -3.71 5.17 -13.82
N VAL A 52 -4.60 5.63 -14.70
CA VAL A 52 -5.27 6.92 -14.54
C VAL A 52 -6.58 6.68 -13.83
N VAL A 53 -6.90 7.55 -12.85
CA VAL A 53 -8.18 7.53 -12.14
C VAL A 53 -8.92 8.83 -12.43
N GLU A 54 -10.00 8.72 -13.19
CA GLU A 54 -10.97 9.79 -13.37
C GLU A 54 -11.83 9.90 -12.12
N ILE A 55 -11.78 11.06 -11.47
CA ILE A 55 -12.45 11.32 -10.19
C ILE A 55 -13.95 11.59 -10.46
N GLU A 56 -14.82 10.76 -9.91
CA GLU A 56 -16.28 11.00 -9.90
C GLU A 56 -16.71 11.70 -8.60
N GLU A 57 -16.10 11.33 -7.46
CA GLU A 57 -16.38 11.91 -6.15
C GLU A 57 -15.09 12.07 -5.35
N CYS A 58 -14.98 13.18 -4.60
CA CYS A 58 -13.85 13.45 -3.71
C CYS A 58 -14.35 14.13 -2.43
N TYR A 59 -14.09 13.53 -1.27
CA TYR A 59 -14.56 14.07 0.01
C TYR A 59 -13.68 13.64 1.18
N ILE A 60 -13.76 14.43 2.26
CA ILE A 60 -13.02 14.21 3.49
C ILE A 60 -13.91 13.43 4.48
N HIS A 61 -13.33 12.41 5.12
CA HIS A 61 -13.95 11.72 6.24
C HIS A 61 -13.34 12.17 7.58
N CYS A 62 -14.17 12.19 8.63
CA CYS A 62 -13.77 12.64 9.96
C CYS A 62 -12.78 11.69 10.65
N ALA A 63 -11.94 12.25 11.54
CA ALA A 63 -10.86 11.56 12.24
C ALA A 63 -11.28 10.57 13.36
N LYS A 64 -12.58 10.37 13.61
CA LYS A 64 -13.06 9.64 14.81
C LYS A 64 -12.50 8.22 14.95
N ALA A 65 -12.30 7.50 13.85
CA ALA A 65 -11.72 6.15 13.90
C ALA A 65 -10.23 6.20 14.31
N PHE A 66 -9.48 7.11 13.70
CA PHE A 66 -8.04 7.30 13.89
C PHE A 66 -7.70 7.75 15.31
N ILE A 67 -8.50 8.67 15.86
CA ILE A 67 -8.37 9.13 17.25
C ILE A 67 -8.59 7.97 18.22
N ARG A 68 -9.68 7.19 18.04
CA ARG A 68 -10.01 6.08 18.96
C ARG A 68 -9.00 4.93 18.89
N SER A 69 -8.46 4.64 17.71
CA SER A 69 -7.44 3.60 17.54
C SER A 69 -6.04 4.07 17.88
N LYS A 70 -5.85 5.37 18.21
CA LYS A 70 -4.54 5.99 18.43
C LYS A 70 -3.58 5.75 17.25
N MET A 71 -4.12 5.77 16.03
CA MET A 71 -3.38 5.34 14.84
C MET A 71 -2.10 6.16 14.62
N TRP A 72 -2.10 7.44 14.99
CA TRP A 72 -0.94 8.33 14.84
C TRP A 72 -0.27 8.71 16.17
N ASP A 73 -0.43 7.88 17.19
CA ASP A 73 0.25 8.02 18.49
C ASP A 73 1.24 6.84 18.63
N PRO A 74 2.51 7.01 18.19
CA PRO A 74 3.51 5.94 18.22
C PRO A 74 3.81 5.43 19.63
N GLU A 75 3.61 6.24 20.67
CA GLU A 75 3.81 5.82 22.07
C GLU A 75 2.76 4.79 22.51
N SER A 76 1.62 4.74 21.83
CA SER A 76 0.57 3.75 22.09
C SER A 76 0.79 2.40 21.40
N TRP A 77 1.75 2.30 20.47
CA TRP A 77 1.97 1.08 19.71
C TRP A 77 2.73 0.03 20.53
N LEU A 78 2.45 -1.24 20.25
CA LEU A 78 3.17 -2.35 20.87
C LEU A 78 4.66 -2.30 20.54
N ASN A 79 5.50 -2.82 21.45
CA ASN A 79 6.91 -2.98 21.13
C ASN A 79 7.07 -3.93 19.95
N LYS A 80 8.08 -3.70 19.10
CA LYS A 80 8.32 -4.55 17.92
C LYS A 80 8.42 -6.05 18.24
N LYS A 81 8.91 -6.40 19.44
CA LYS A 81 9.04 -7.79 19.91
C LYS A 81 7.69 -8.46 20.22
N GLU A 82 6.64 -7.67 20.42
CA GLU A 82 5.28 -8.13 20.72
C GLU A 82 4.41 -8.24 19.46
N LEU A 83 4.89 -7.73 18.32
CA LEU A 83 4.18 -7.82 17.04
C LEU A 83 4.21 -9.26 16.49
N PRO A 84 3.18 -9.68 15.74
CA PRO A 84 3.21 -10.95 15.02
C PRO A 84 4.39 -11.05 14.05
N SER A 85 4.98 -12.25 13.94
CA SER A 85 6.02 -12.55 12.96
C SER A 85 5.41 -12.58 11.55
N ALA A 86 5.81 -11.64 10.69
CA ALA A 86 5.41 -11.64 9.29
C ALA A 86 5.84 -12.92 8.56
N ALA A 87 7.03 -13.44 8.89
CA ALA A 87 7.54 -14.69 8.35
C ALA A 87 6.64 -15.88 8.73
N LYS A 88 6.22 -15.96 9.99
CA LYS A 88 5.28 -16.97 10.47
C LYS A 88 3.94 -16.87 9.78
N MET A 89 3.38 -15.66 9.70
CA MET A 89 2.09 -15.42 9.03
C MET A 89 2.12 -15.87 7.57
N LEU A 90 3.20 -15.57 6.85
CA LEU A 90 3.38 -16.01 5.46
C LEU A 90 3.55 -17.51 5.33
N LEU A 91 4.36 -18.13 6.20
CA LEU A 91 4.59 -19.58 6.19
C LEU A 91 3.28 -20.35 6.35
N GLU A 92 2.48 -19.98 7.35
CA GLU A 92 1.18 -20.58 7.65
C GLU A 92 0.17 -20.34 6.53
N HIS A 93 0.16 -19.13 5.94
CA HIS A 93 -0.75 -18.79 4.85
C HIS A 93 -0.43 -19.54 3.55
N ALA A 94 0.85 -19.59 3.17
CA ALA A 94 1.30 -20.15 1.91
C ALA A 94 1.32 -21.69 1.91
N LYS A 95 1.27 -22.33 3.09
CA LYS A 95 1.32 -23.79 3.26
C LYS A 95 2.52 -24.44 2.55
N VAL A 96 3.65 -23.73 2.54
CA VAL A 96 4.89 -24.19 1.92
C VAL A 96 5.75 -24.94 2.93
N ASN A 97 6.51 -25.93 2.45
CA ASN A 97 7.46 -26.65 3.29
C ASN A 97 8.78 -25.84 3.39
N ALA A 98 8.81 -24.85 4.27
CA ALA A 98 9.96 -24.01 4.55
C ALA A 98 10.11 -23.77 6.06
N LEU A 99 11.30 -23.38 6.51
CA LEU A 99 11.51 -22.93 7.89
C LEU A 99 11.18 -21.45 8.03
N GLU A 100 10.62 -21.04 9.18
CA GLU A 100 10.30 -19.63 9.46
C GLU A 100 11.54 -18.73 9.32
N GLU A 101 12.71 -19.20 9.75
CA GLU A 101 13.98 -18.46 9.67
C GLU A 101 14.39 -18.16 8.22
N ASP A 102 14.15 -19.08 7.29
CA ASP A 102 14.48 -18.88 5.88
C ASP A 102 13.53 -17.86 5.23
N VAL A 103 12.25 -17.87 5.62
CA VAL A 103 11.27 -16.85 5.19
C VAL A 103 11.65 -15.48 5.76
N ALA A 104 12.03 -15.41 7.04
CA ALA A 104 12.46 -14.17 7.68
C ALA A 104 13.70 -13.56 6.98
N ARG A 105 14.70 -14.40 6.68
CA ARG A 105 15.91 -13.98 5.95
C ARG A 105 15.55 -13.45 4.56
N SER A 106 14.67 -14.14 3.84
CA SER A 106 14.23 -13.71 2.51
C SER A 106 13.50 -12.36 2.51
N LEU A 107 12.66 -12.11 3.54
CA LEU A 107 12.00 -10.81 3.73
C LEU A 107 13.01 -9.69 3.98
N GLU A 108 13.97 -9.91 4.89
CA GLU A 108 15.01 -8.92 5.20
C GLU A 108 15.87 -8.58 3.97
N GLU A 109 16.28 -9.59 3.21
CA GLU A 109 17.00 -9.38 1.96
C GLU A 109 16.16 -8.61 0.93
N SER A 110 14.85 -8.87 0.87
CA SER A 110 13.95 -8.11 0.00
C SER A 110 13.91 -6.63 0.35
N TYR A 111 13.78 -6.30 1.64
CA TYR A 111 13.69 -4.90 2.07
C TYR A 111 15.01 -4.15 1.95
N THR A 112 16.15 -4.84 2.08
CA THR A 112 17.47 -4.21 2.06
C THR A 112 18.08 -4.10 0.66
N LYS A 113 17.78 -5.06 -0.24
CA LYS A 113 18.44 -5.14 -1.56
C LYS A 113 17.49 -4.92 -2.75
N ARG A 114 16.17 -4.96 -2.55
CA ARG A 114 15.17 -4.97 -3.64
C ARG A 114 13.99 -4.05 -3.38
N LEU A 115 14.22 -2.90 -2.75
CA LEU A 115 13.16 -1.93 -2.47
C LEU A 115 12.69 -1.19 -3.75
N TYR A 116 13.55 -1.14 -4.78
CA TYR A 116 13.33 -0.48 -6.07
C TYR A 116 13.94 -1.29 -7.22
#